data_AF-A0AA38NKJ3-F1
#
_entry.id   AF-A0AA38NKJ3-F1
#
_cell.length_a   1.000
_cell.length_b   1.000
_cell.length_c   1.000
_cell.angle_alpha   90.00
_cell.angle_beta   90.00
_cell.angle_gamma   90.00
#
_symmetry.space_group_name_H-M   'P 1'
#
loop_
_entity.id
_entity.type
_entity.pdbx_description
1 polymer ?
#
loop_
_entity_poly.entity_id
_entity_poly.type
_entity_poly.pdbx_seq_one_letter_code
_entity_poly.pdbx_strand_id
1 'polypeptide(L)'
;MRFFSAMFSLAIATTSVVSQSANLGAPADMTQVAAGSDFTVMVDRPDTLTGSIEVAVVIALLSCASNPCPGPSAELGTVLYNGPFNPQFTTEPGTTNLPPHENFTLTVPSSFTKGNAQLGVAHVYLLGASVSPELETFNTTIVVT
;
A
#
# COMPACT_ATOMS: atom_id res chain seq x y z
N MET A 1 19.88 52.80 -29.02
CA MET A 1 20.09 51.84 -27.93
C MET A 1 18.95 50.82 -27.97
N ARG A 2 19.25 49.56 -28.27
CA ARG A 2 18.27 48.45 -28.26
C ARG A 2 18.36 47.79 -26.88
N PHE A 3 17.31 47.89 -26.07
CA PHE A 3 17.16 47.08 -24.86
C PHE A 3 16.11 46.01 -25.16
N PHE A 4 16.58 44.80 -25.43
CA PHE A 4 15.73 43.62 -25.60
C PHE A 4 16.04 42.63 -24.47
N SER A 5 14.98 42.30 -23.74
CA SER A 5 14.69 41.04 -23.03
C SER A 5 15.73 40.40 -22.11
N ALA A 6 15.34 40.22 -20.84
CA ALA A 6 15.61 38.98 -20.12
C ALA A 6 14.48 38.73 -19.11
N MET A 7 13.49 37.93 -19.51
CA MET A 7 12.46 37.39 -18.64
C MET A 7 13.01 36.06 -18.08
N PHE A 8 13.37 36.04 -16.80
CA PHE A 8 13.98 34.88 -16.15
C PHE A 8 12.88 33.95 -15.64
N SER A 9 12.60 32.86 -16.35
CA SER A 9 11.64 31.83 -15.93
C SER A 9 12.23 30.97 -14.81
N LEU A 10 11.67 31.07 -13.61
CA LEU A 10 12.01 30.23 -12.46
C LEU A 10 11.29 28.87 -12.59
N ALA A 11 12.01 27.83 -13.00
CA ALA A 11 11.49 26.46 -13.00
C ALA A 11 11.50 25.90 -11.57
N ILE A 12 10.32 25.69 -10.99
CA ILE A 12 10.17 25.04 -9.68
C ILE A 12 10.16 23.53 -9.92
N ALA A 13 11.22 22.84 -9.48
CA ALA A 13 11.24 21.39 -9.43
C ALA A 13 10.42 20.94 -8.20
N THR A 14 9.26 20.33 -8.43
CA THR A 14 8.50 19.66 -7.37
C THR A 14 9.23 18.37 -7.01
N THR A 15 9.92 18.34 -5.87
CA THR A 15 10.43 17.11 -5.28
C THR A 15 9.27 16.41 -4.58
N SER A 16 8.93 15.20 -5.02
CA SER A 16 8.07 14.30 -4.25
C SER A 16 8.89 13.78 -3.06
N VAL A 17 8.46 14.08 -1.85
CA VAL A 17 9.04 13.46 -0.66
C VAL A 17 8.57 12.01 -0.66
N VAL A 18 9.47 11.07 -0.92
CA VAL A 18 9.20 9.64 -0.70
C VAL A 18 9.14 9.46 0.82
N SER A 19 7.92 9.40 1.36
CA SER A 19 7.71 9.00 2.74
C SER A 19 8.27 7.60 2.94
N GLN A 20 8.85 7.32 4.11
CA GLN A 20 9.29 5.98 4.50
C GLN A 20 8.07 5.13 4.91
N SER A 21 7.07 5.06 4.03
CA SER A 21 5.76 4.44 4.27
C SER A 21 5.77 2.95 3.94
N ALA A 22 4.88 2.19 4.57
CA ALA A 22 4.60 0.83 4.14
C ALA A 22 4.00 0.81 2.73
N ASN A 23 4.10 -0.34 2.06
CA ASN A 23 3.51 -0.55 0.74
C ASN A 23 3.13 -2.03 0.53
N LEU A 24 2.49 -2.31 -0.60
CA LEU A 24 2.22 -3.68 -1.03
C LEU A 24 3.39 -4.19 -1.89
N GLY A 25 4.11 -5.18 -1.38
CA GLY A 25 5.13 -5.90 -2.14
C GLY A 25 4.55 -7.01 -3.02
N ALA A 26 3.37 -7.53 -2.65
CA ALA A 26 2.58 -8.48 -3.44
C ALA A 26 1.08 -8.39 -3.08
N PRO A 27 0.16 -8.72 -4.00
CA PRO A 27 0.40 -9.07 -5.39
C PRO A 27 0.84 -7.87 -6.23
N ALA A 28 1.42 -8.13 -7.41
CA ALA A 28 1.71 -7.07 -8.37
C ALA A 28 0.41 -6.43 -8.88
N ASP A 29 0.50 -5.18 -9.32
CA ASP A 29 -0.64 -4.47 -9.91
C ASP A 29 -1.23 -5.27 -11.09
N MET A 30 -2.55 -5.29 -11.16
CA MET A 30 -3.38 -6.03 -12.12
C MET A 30 -3.27 -7.56 -12.06
N THR A 31 -2.75 -8.12 -10.96
CA THR A 31 -2.76 -9.58 -10.75
C THR A 31 -4.19 -10.14 -10.77
N GLN A 32 -4.37 -11.27 -11.46
CA GLN A 32 -5.66 -11.95 -11.53
C GLN A 32 -5.81 -12.94 -10.36
N VAL A 33 -6.93 -12.85 -9.64
CA VAL A 33 -7.26 -13.74 -8.53
C VAL A 33 -8.71 -14.21 -8.71
N ALA A 34 -8.96 -15.51 -8.59
CA ALA A 34 -10.31 -16.04 -8.77
C ALA A 34 -11.18 -15.75 -7.54
N ALA A 35 -12.47 -15.48 -7.74
CA ALA A 35 -13.40 -15.43 -6.61
C ALA A 35 -13.45 -16.79 -5.89
N GLY A 36 -13.35 -16.78 -4.56
CA GLY A 36 -13.31 -17.99 -3.74
C GLY A 36 -11.93 -18.65 -3.62
N SER A 37 -10.87 -18.10 -4.25
CA SER A 37 -9.51 -18.61 -4.09
C SER A 37 -8.70 -17.84 -3.07
N ASP A 38 -7.70 -18.52 -2.51
CA ASP A 38 -6.68 -17.91 -1.66
C ASP A 38 -5.63 -17.18 -2.52
N PHE A 39 -5.12 -16.08 -1.98
CA PHE A 39 -3.99 -15.33 -2.53
C PHE A 39 -3.15 -14.76 -1.40
N THR A 40 -1.87 -14.50 -1.68
CA THR A 40 -0.95 -13.91 -0.71
C THR A 40 -0.87 -12.41 -0.91
N VAL A 41 -1.06 -11.67 0.18
CA VAL A 41 -0.76 -10.25 0.27
C VAL A 41 0.51 -10.08 1.09
N MET A 42 1.53 -9.46 0.51
CA MET A 42 2.76 -9.11 1.19
C MET A 42 2.74 -7.62 1.49
N VAL A 43 2.77 -7.26 2.77
CA VAL A 43 2.88 -5.87 3.21
C VAL A 43 4.31 -5.62 3.62
N ASP A 44 4.96 -4.70 2.89
CA ASP A 44 6.34 -4.31 3.11
C ASP A 44 6.40 -3.11 4.05
N ARG A 45 7.29 -3.17 5.03
CA ARG A 45 7.66 -2.07 5.91
C ARG A 45 9.14 -1.73 5.67
N PRO A 46 9.44 -0.81 4.74
CA PRO A 46 10.82 -0.39 4.49
C PRO A 46 11.51 0.09 5.76
N ASP A 47 12.81 -0.19 5.86
CA ASP A 47 13.61 0.26 7.00
C ASP A 47 13.60 1.80 7.07
N THR A 48 13.21 2.33 8.22
CA THR A 48 13.03 3.76 8.43
C THR A 48 14.14 4.33 9.30
N LEU A 49 14.59 5.55 9.01
CA LEU A 49 15.60 6.25 9.85
C LEU A 49 15.05 6.57 11.23
N THR A 50 13.75 6.84 11.30
CA THR A 50 13.00 7.02 12.55
C THR A 50 12.28 5.72 12.85
N GLY A 51 12.59 5.07 13.97
CA GLY A 51 11.90 3.83 14.35
C GLY A 51 10.38 4.02 14.50
N SER A 52 9.64 2.96 14.24
CA SER A 52 8.19 2.86 14.45
C SER A 52 7.84 1.63 15.30
N ILE A 53 6.72 1.72 16.01
CA ILE A 53 6.08 0.58 16.66
C ILE A 53 4.84 0.24 15.84
N GLU A 54 4.88 -0.91 15.17
CA GLU A 54 3.78 -1.40 14.35
C GLU A 54 2.61 -1.84 15.26
N VAL A 55 1.39 -1.45 14.91
CA VAL A 55 0.20 -1.75 15.73
C VAL A 55 -0.73 -2.70 15.01
N ALA A 56 -1.27 -2.30 13.86
CA ALA A 56 -2.26 -3.09 13.14
C ALA A 56 -2.34 -2.72 11.66
N VAL A 57 -2.76 -3.69 10.85
CA VAL A 57 -3.20 -3.47 9.47
C VAL A 57 -4.62 -3.99 9.25
N VAL A 58 -5.35 -3.27 8.41
CA VAL A 58 -6.63 -3.71 7.85
C VAL A 58 -6.46 -3.87 6.36
N ILE A 59 -6.65 -5.08 5.85
CA ILE A 59 -6.53 -5.42 4.43
C ILE A 59 -7.92 -5.70 3.89
N ALA A 60 -8.30 -5.05 2.80
CA ALA A 60 -9.65 -5.11 2.27
C ALA A 60 -9.69 -5.05 0.75
N LEU A 61 -10.80 -5.54 0.19
CA LEU A 61 -11.12 -5.45 -1.23
C LEU A 61 -12.32 -4.55 -1.47
N LEU A 62 -12.16 -3.60 -2.40
CA LEU A 62 -13.26 -2.77 -2.89
C LEU A 62 -13.45 -3.05 -4.38
N SER A 63 -14.65 -3.47 -4.78
CA SER A 63 -14.95 -3.67 -6.20
C SER A 63 -15.13 -2.33 -6.91
N CYS A 64 -14.48 -2.20 -8.06
CA CYS A 64 -14.49 -1.01 -8.91
C CYS A 64 -14.81 -1.42 -10.36
N ALA A 65 -15.62 -2.46 -10.52
CA ALA A 65 -15.96 -3.03 -11.83
C ALA A 65 -16.76 -2.05 -12.70
N SER A 66 -17.55 -1.17 -12.09
CA SER A 66 -18.43 -0.23 -12.80
C SER A 66 -17.93 1.21 -12.80
N ASN A 67 -17.08 1.61 -11.84
CA ASN A 67 -16.60 2.97 -11.65
C ASN A 67 -15.16 2.95 -11.13
N PRO A 68 -14.36 4.02 -11.33
CA PRO A 68 -13.06 4.15 -10.70
C PRO A 68 -13.13 3.95 -9.18
N CYS A 69 -12.14 3.28 -8.60
CA CYS A 69 -12.08 3.12 -7.15
C CYS A 69 -11.93 4.47 -6.46
N PRO A 70 -12.68 4.74 -5.37
CA PRO A 70 -12.22 5.73 -4.40
C PRO A 70 -10.89 5.27 -3.80
N GLY A 71 -10.05 6.21 -3.35
CA GLY A 71 -8.79 5.87 -2.69
C GLY A 71 -9.01 5.14 -1.35
N PRO A 72 -7.99 4.45 -0.83
CA PRO A 72 -8.12 3.61 0.37
C PRO A 72 -8.33 4.45 1.65
N SER A 73 -8.00 5.75 1.62
CA SER A 73 -8.31 6.70 2.68
C SER A 73 -9.79 7.11 2.72
N ALA A 74 -10.54 6.91 1.64
CA ALA A 74 -11.96 7.21 1.57
C ALA A 74 -12.81 5.95 1.83
N GLU A 75 -12.43 4.81 1.25
CA GLU A 75 -13.19 3.57 1.37
C GLU A 75 -12.30 2.33 1.14
N LEU A 76 -12.37 1.35 2.06
CA LEU A 76 -11.64 0.09 1.99
C LEU A 76 -12.48 -1.08 1.43
N GLY A 77 -13.81 -1.04 1.62
CA GLY A 77 -14.70 -2.11 1.16
C GLY A 77 -14.76 -3.32 2.09
N THR A 78 -14.69 -4.52 1.51
CA THR A 78 -14.82 -5.80 2.22
C THR A 78 -13.52 -6.16 2.92
N VAL A 79 -13.52 -6.11 4.26
CA VAL A 79 -12.36 -6.47 5.09
C VAL A 79 -12.08 -7.96 4.99
N LEU A 80 -10.83 -8.30 4.64
CA LEU A 80 -10.31 -9.67 4.59
C LEU A 80 -9.43 -9.99 5.81
N TYR A 81 -8.73 -8.99 6.34
CA TYR A 81 -7.92 -9.09 7.56
C TYR A 81 -8.02 -7.82 8.39
N ASN A 82 -8.05 -7.99 9.72
CA ASN A 82 -7.97 -6.91 10.69
C ASN A 82 -7.26 -7.46 11.92
N GLY A 83 -6.02 -7.04 12.14
CA GLY A 83 -5.24 -7.55 13.25
C GLY A 83 -3.84 -6.93 13.35
N PRO A 84 -3.03 -7.46 14.27
CA PRO A 84 -1.66 -7.03 14.46
C PRO A 84 -0.84 -7.10 13.18
N PHE A 85 0.17 -6.24 13.09
CA PHE A 85 1.18 -6.25 12.02
C PHE A 85 2.56 -6.35 12.68
N ASN A 86 3.34 -7.33 12.28
CA ASN A 86 4.65 -7.62 12.84
C ASN A 86 5.64 -8.03 11.73
N PRO A 87 6.01 -7.09 10.85
CA PRO A 87 6.91 -7.37 9.73
C PRO A 87 8.28 -7.83 10.21
N GLN A 88 8.84 -8.84 9.54
CA GLN A 88 10.15 -9.41 9.87
C GLN A 88 11.05 -9.45 8.64
N PHE A 89 12.36 -9.39 8.88
CA PHE A 89 13.31 -9.81 7.84
C PHE A 89 13.15 -11.30 7.58
N THR A 90 13.12 -11.67 6.31
CA THR A 90 13.14 -13.08 5.93
C THR A 90 14.57 -13.60 5.86
N THR A 91 14.73 -14.87 6.23
CA THR A 91 15.99 -15.60 6.10
C THR A 91 15.97 -16.58 4.93
N GLU A 92 14.94 -16.53 4.08
CA GLU A 92 14.75 -17.44 2.97
C GLU A 92 15.75 -17.16 1.84
N PRO A 93 16.31 -18.19 1.17
CA PRO A 93 17.19 -17.97 0.03
C PRO A 93 16.49 -17.16 -1.07
N GLY A 94 17.12 -16.06 -1.51
CA GLY A 94 16.60 -15.21 -2.59
C GLY A 94 15.72 -14.04 -2.12
N THR A 95 15.42 -13.93 -0.83
CA THR A 95 14.62 -12.83 -0.26
C THR A 95 15.45 -11.83 0.54
N THR A 96 16.78 -11.96 0.55
CA THR A 96 17.70 -11.08 1.30
C THR A 96 17.65 -9.61 0.92
N ASN A 97 17.07 -9.26 -0.22
CA ASN A 97 16.88 -7.88 -0.67
C ASN A 97 15.50 -7.31 -0.31
N LEU A 98 14.59 -8.12 0.25
CA LEU A 98 13.28 -7.64 0.68
C LEU A 98 13.42 -6.83 1.98
N PRO A 99 12.66 -5.74 2.13
CA PRO A 99 12.54 -5.07 3.42
C PRO A 99 11.87 -5.99 4.45
N PRO A 100 11.80 -5.62 5.73
CA PRO A 100 10.87 -6.25 6.67
C PRO A 100 9.46 -6.33 6.07
N HIS A 101 8.82 -7.49 6.15
CA HIS A 101 7.49 -7.68 5.59
C HIS A 101 6.71 -8.77 6.34
N GLU A 102 5.41 -8.82 6.09
CA GLU A 102 4.54 -9.89 6.56
C GLU A 102 3.64 -10.37 5.42
N ASN A 103 3.48 -11.69 5.33
CA ASN A 103 2.64 -12.35 4.33
C ASN A 103 1.30 -12.76 4.95
N PHE A 104 0.22 -12.36 4.30
CA PHE A 104 -1.14 -12.70 4.67
C PHE A 104 -1.76 -13.59 3.59
N THR A 105 -2.12 -14.82 3.93
CA THR A 105 -2.94 -15.66 3.05
C THR A 105 -4.40 -15.32 3.27
N LEU A 106 -5.02 -14.69 2.28
CA LEU A 106 -6.39 -14.19 2.33
C LEU A 106 -7.24 -14.87 1.26
N THR A 107 -8.53 -15.01 1.52
CA THR A 107 -9.47 -15.59 0.57
C THR A 107 -10.35 -14.50 -0.04
N VAL A 108 -10.43 -14.43 -1.37
CA VAL A 108 -11.44 -13.58 -2.03
C VAL A 108 -12.81 -14.21 -1.79
N PRO A 109 -13.82 -13.49 -1.27
CA PRO A 109 -15.16 -14.05 -1.12
C PRO A 109 -15.70 -14.60 -2.43
N SER A 110 -16.31 -15.78 -2.42
CA SER A 110 -16.85 -16.41 -3.65
C SER A 110 -17.96 -15.59 -4.32
N SER A 111 -18.66 -14.75 -3.54
CA SER A 111 -19.68 -13.82 -4.00
C SER A 111 -19.15 -12.44 -4.39
N PHE A 112 -17.83 -12.23 -4.38
CA PHE A 112 -17.25 -10.92 -4.69
C PHE A 112 -17.47 -10.55 -6.16
N THR A 113 -17.81 -9.28 -6.42
CA THR A 113 -18.06 -8.79 -7.77
C THR A 113 -16.80 -8.85 -8.62
N LYS A 114 -16.86 -9.60 -9.72
CA LYS A 114 -15.76 -9.78 -10.67
C LYS A 114 -15.42 -8.50 -11.42
N GLY A 115 -14.15 -8.36 -11.80
CA GLY A 115 -13.58 -7.19 -12.47
C GLY A 115 -12.49 -6.52 -11.64
N ASN A 116 -12.14 -5.28 -11.99
CA ASN A 116 -11.13 -4.51 -11.26
C ASN A 116 -11.58 -4.28 -9.81
N ALA A 117 -10.66 -4.51 -8.88
CA ALA A 117 -10.85 -4.27 -7.47
C ALA A 117 -9.60 -3.59 -6.90
N GLN A 118 -9.82 -2.63 -6.01
CA GLN A 118 -8.77 -2.11 -5.17
C GLN A 118 -8.48 -3.11 -4.06
N LEU A 119 -7.21 -3.49 -3.92
CA LEU A 119 -6.67 -4.10 -2.71
C LEU A 119 -6.09 -2.97 -1.85
N GLY A 120 -6.86 -2.55 -0.86
CA GLY A 120 -6.53 -1.44 0.02
C GLY A 120 -6.02 -1.91 1.38
N VAL A 121 -5.07 -1.18 1.93
CA VAL A 121 -4.54 -1.38 3.28
C VAL A 121 -4.64 -0.08 4.06
N ALA A 122 -5.16 -0.16 5.28
CA ALA A 122 -4.97 0.86 6.30
C ALA A 122 -3.97 0.34 7.34
N HIS A 123 -2.94 1.13 7.62
CA HIS A 123 -1.85 0.78 8.50
C HIS A 123 -1.75 1.81 9.64
N VAL A 124 -1.82 1.32 10.88
CA VAL A 124 -1.68 2.12 12.10
C VAL A 124 -0.36 1.76 12.78
N TYR A 125 0.42 2.79 13.10
CA TYR A 125 1.70 2.66 13.78
C TYR A 125 1.97 3.85 14.71
N LEU A 126 2.93 3.69 15.62
CA LEU A 126 3.43 4.78 16.47
C LEU A 126 4.81 5.20 15.98
N LEU A 127 4.97 6.48 15.64
CA LEU A 127 6.20 7.01 15.05
C LEU A 127 7.12 7.66 16.09
N GLY A 128 8.39 7.29 16.05
CA GLY A 128 9.48 7.96 16.76
C GLY A 128 9.43 7.85 18.28
N ALA A 129 10.34 8.58 18.94
CA ALA A 129 10.49 8.55 20.40
C ALA A 129 9.27 9.12 21.15
N SER A 130 8.50 10.00 20.49
CA SER A 130 7.27 10.58 21.04
C SER A 130 6.05 9.66 20.91
N VAL A 131 6.20 8.47 20.29
CA VAL A 131 5.12 7.50 20.04
C VAL A 131 3.88 8.14 19.41
N SER A 132 4.09 9.01 18.42
CA SER A 132 3.01 9.73 17.74
C SER A 132 2.14 8.75 16.95
N PRO A 133 0.81 8.73 17.15
CA PRO A 133 -0.06 7.83 16.41
C PRO A 133 -0.21 8.31 14.96
N GLU A 134 0.06 7.42 14.02
CA GLU A 134 -0.05 7.68 12.59
C GLU A 134 -1.00 6.68 11.93
N LEU A 135 -1.71 7.15 10.91
CA LEU A 135 -2.53 6.33 10.02
C LEU A 135 -2.08 6.61 8.59
N GLU A 136 -1.66 5.56 7.89
CA GLU A 136 -1.40 5.62 6.47
C GLU A 136 -2.28 4.62 5.71
N THR A 137 -2.57 4.94 4.45
CA THR A 137 -3.33 4.07 3.58
C THR A 137 -2.66 3.97 2.23
N PHE A 138 -2.60 2.76 1.69
CA PHE A 138 -2.02 2.47 0.38
C PHE A 138 -2.80 1.35 -0.30
N ASN A 139 -2.66 1.22 -1.61
CA ASN A 139 -3.39 0.24 -2.38
C ASN A 139 -2.61 -0.22 -3.61
N THR A 140 -3.12 -1.30 -4.21
CA THR A 140 -2.83 -1.70 -5.59
C THR A 140 -4.13 -2.17 -6.25
N THR A 141 -4.14 -2.34 -7.57
CA THR A 141 -5.31 -2.90 -8.27
C THR A 141 -5.10 -4.40 -8.49
N ILE A 142 -6.14 -5.20 -8.26
CA ILE A 142 -6.18 -6.59 -8.70
C ILE A 142 -7.40 -6.79 -9.61
N VAL A 143 -7.42 -7.90 -10.34
CA VAL A 143 -8.55 -8.30 -11.18
C VAL A 143 -9.18 -9.57 -10.63
N VAL A 144 -10.42 -9.48 -10.16
CA VAL A 144 -11.16 -10.64 -9.66
C VAL A 144 -11.85 -11.36 -10.82
N THR A 145 -11.60 -12.67 -10.96
CA THR A 145 -12.08 -13.50 -12.08
C THR A 145 -13.14 -14.54 -11.71
#